data_AF-A0A9D1I4R1-F1
#
_entry.id   AF-A0A9D1I4R1-F1
#
_cell.length_a   1.000
_cell.length_b   1.000
_cell.length_c   1.000
_cell.angle_alpha   90.00
_cell.angle_beta   90.00
_cell.angle_gamma   90.00
#
_symmetry.space_group_name_H-M   'P 1'
#
loop_
_entity.id
_entity.type
_entity.pdbx_description
1 polymer ?
#
loop_
_entity_poly.entity_id
_entity_poly.type
_entity_poly.pdbx_seq_one_letter_code
_entity_poly.pdbx_strand_id
1 'polypeptide(L)'
;MEQFTAILTKIDDAVWGVPLIVLIMGTGILLTVRLRAVQFRKLGKALKYMVKNEDDGIGEVSSFGALCTALAATIGTGNIVGVATAVMAGGPGAIFWMVLAACLG
;
A
#
# COMPACT_ATOMS: atom_id res chain seq x y z
N MET A 1 -27.81 16.99 -17.57
CA MET A 1 -26.54 17.14 -16.82
C MET A 1 -26.63 16.43 -15.48
N GLU A 2 -27.60 16.74 -14.62
CA GLU A 2 -27.72 16.11 -13.28
C GLU A 2 -27.89 14.58 -13.28
N GLN A 3 -28.71 14.01 -14.18
CA GLN A 3 -28.87 12.55 -14.26
C GLN A 3 -27.59 11.83 -14.69
N PHE A 4 -26.78 12.45 -15.55
CA PHE A 4 -25.50 11.87 -15.98
C PHE A 4 -24.50 11.86 -14.83
N THR A 5 -24.37 12.98 -14.10
CA THR A 5 -23.54 13.07 -12.89
C THR A 5 -24.00 12.07 -11.84
N ALA A 6 -25.31 11.91 -11.61
CA ALA A 6 -25.84 10.96 -10.64
C ALA A 6 -25.52 9.50 -10.99
N ILE A 7 -25.51 9.14 -12.28
CA ILE A 7 -25.10 7.81 -12.73
C ILE A 7 -23.60 7.60 -12.50
N LEU A 8 -22.77 8.60 -12.81
CA LEU A 8 -21.33 8.53 -12.59
C LEU A 8 -20.98 8.37 -11.11
N THR A 9 -21.61 9.14 -10.21
CA THR A 9 -21.37 9.02 -8.77
C THR A 9 -21.76 7.63 -8.24
N LYS A 10 -22.87 7.06 -8.72
CA LYS A 10 -23.27 5.70 -8.32
C LYS A 10 -22.26 4.63 -8.75
N ILE A 11 -21.67 4.78 -9.93
CA ILE A 11 -20.63 3.86 -10.42
C ILE A 11 -19.35 4.05 -9.60
N ASP A 12 -18.97 5.30 -9.33
CA ASP A 12 -17.79 5.64 -8.52
C ASP A 12 -17.88 5.02 -7.11
N ASP A 13 -18.99 5.25 -6.41
CA ASP A 13 -19.23 4.70 -5.07
C ASP A 13 -19.26 3.16 -5.07
N ALA A 14 -19.78 2.55 -6.13
CA ALA A 14 -19.86 1.10 -6.25
C ALA A 14 -18.49 0.44 -6.51
N VAL A 15 -17.62 1.09 -7.29
CA VAL A 15 -16.32 0.54 -7.68
C VAL A 15 -15.22 0.94 -6.69
N TRP A 16 -15.15 2.21 -6.30
CA TRP A 16 -14.06 2.78 -5.50
C TRP A 16 -14.40 2.95 -4.02
N GLY A 17 -15.67 2.77 -3.65
CA GLY A 17 -16.12 2.86 -2.27
C GLY A 17 -15.83 1.59 -1.47
N VAL A 18 -16.82 1.21 -0.65
CA VAL A 18 -16.69 0.10 0.31
C VAL A 18 -16.27 -1.24 -0.31
N PRO A 19 -16.76 -1.65 -1.50
CA PRO A 19 -16.42 -2.97 -2.06
C PRO A 19 -14.92 -3.17 -2.31
N LEU A 20 -14.24 -2.16 -2.85
CA LEU A 20 -12.80 -2.23 -3.12
C LEU A 20 -11.99 -2.27 -1.82
N ILE A 21 -12.37 -1.46 -0.84
CA ILE A 21 -11.71 -1.43 0.48
C ILE A 21 -11.79 -2.81 1.13
N VAL A 22 -12.98 -3.42 1.14
CA VAL A 22 -13.19 -4.77 1.69
C VAL A 22 -12.38 -5.82 0.95
N LEU A 23 -12.28 -5.72 -0.39
CA LEU A 23 -11.52 -6.67 -1.20
C LEU A 23 -10.01 -6.58 -0.95
N ILE A 24 -9.45 -5.37 -0.88
CA ILE A 24 -8.03 -5.14 -0.59
C ILE A 24 -7.70 -5.62 0.83
N MET A 25 -8.47 -5.19 1.83
CA MET A 25 -8.25 -5.59 3.22
C MET A 25 -8.44 -7.11 3.41
N GLY A 26 -9.48 -7.69 2.81
CA GLY A 26 -9.75 -9.13 2.87
C GLY A 26 -8.66 -9.96 2.21
N THR A 27 -8.15 -9.52 1.05
CA THR A 27 -7.02 -10.16 0.36
C THR A 27 -5.74 -10.05 1.19
N GLY A 28 -5.46 -8.87 1.77
CA GLY A 28 -4.31 -8.66 2.66
C GLY A 28 -4.34 -9.58 3.87
N ILE A 29 -5.48 -9.71 4.54
CA ILE A 29 -5.66 -10.65 5.66
C ILE A 29 -5.46 -12.10 5.20
N LEU A 30 -6.10 -12.50 4.10
CA LEU A 30 -6.02 -13.85 3.55
C LEU A 30 -4.58 -14.23 3.18
N LEU A 31 -3.85 -13.32 2.51
CA LEU A 31 -2.44 -13.53 2.18
C LEU A 31 -1.57 -13.55 3.43
N THR A 32 -1.80 -12.64 4.39
CA THR A 32 -1.07 -12.60 5.66
C THR A 32 -1.21 -13.91 6.43
N VAL A 33 -2.42 -14.47 6.50
CA VAL A 33 -2.67 -15.77 7.17
C VAL A 33 -2.03 -16.92 6.39
N ARG A 34 -2.21 -16.98 5.06
CA ARG A 34 -1.64 -18.06 4.22
C ARG A 34 -0.11 -18.05 4.21
N LEU A 35 0.49 -16.87 4.18
CA LEU A 35 1.93 -16.67 4.23
C LEU A 35 2.47 -16.69 5.67
N ARG A 36 1.64 -16.97 6.68
CA ARG A 36 2.03 -17.02 8.11
C ARG A 36 2.80 -15.77 8.56
N ALA A 37 2.29 -14.59 8.22
CA ALA A 37 2.88 -13.31 8.58
C ALA A 37 4.36 -13.16 8.10
N VAL A 38 4.66 -13.63 6.89
CA VAL A 38 5.99 -13.52 6.27
C VAL A 38 6.49 -12.08 6.23
N GLN A 39 5.59 -11.10 6.04
CA GLN A 39 5.93 -9.68 6.07
C GLN A 39 6.69 -9.32 7.36
N PHE A 40 6.17 -9.66 8.54
CA PHE A 40 6.85 -9.41 9.81
C PHE A 40 8.08 -10.30 10.04
N ARG A 41 8.03 -11.57 9.60
CA ARG A 41 9.11 -12.55 9.86
C ARG A 41 10.35 -12.32 8.99
N LYS A 42 10.17 -11.90 7.74
CA LYS A 42 11.24 -11.77 6.76
C LYS A 42 11.71 -10.33 6.57
N LEU A 43 11.00 -9.32 7.07
CA LEU A 43 11.40 -7.91 6.92
C LEU A 43 12.85 -7.65 7.37
N GLY A 44 13.24 -8.13 8.55
CA GLY A 44 14.61 -7.93 9.05
C GLY A 44 15.69 -8.61 8.20
N LYS A 45 15.39 -9.81 7.66
CA LYS A 45 16.29 -10.50 6.73
C LYS A 45 16.33 -9.78 5.37
N ALA A 46 15.19 -9.34 4.86
CA ALA A 46 15.08 -8.59 3.62
C ALA A 46 15.89 -7.30 3.69
N LEU A 47 15.75 -6.50 4.76
CA LEU A 47 16.56 -5.30 4.98
C LEU A 47 18.06 -5.61 5.03
N LYS A 48 18.45 -6.69 5.70
CA LYS A 48 19.85 -7.13 5.76
C LYS A 48 20.41 -7.52 4.39
N TYR A 49 19.63 -8.22 3.57
CA TYR A 49 20.01 -8.62 2.21
C TYR A 49 19.88 -7.49 1.18
N MET A 50 19.08 -6.46 1.44
CA MET A 50 19.06 -5.26 0.60
C MET A 50 20.33 -4.41 0.80
N VAL A 51 20.93 -4.45 1.99
CA VAL A 51 22.17 -3.72 2.32
C VAL A 51 23.43 -4.54 2.04
N LYS A 52 23.40 -5.87 2.20
CA LYS A 52 24.47 -6.76 1.75
C LYS A 52 24.24 -7.16 0.30
N ASN A 53 25.03 -6.63 -0.62
CA ASN A 53 25.10 -7.17 -1.97
C ASN A 53 25.43 -8.67 -1.91
N GLU A 54 24.67 -9.51 -2.60
CA GLU A 54 25.14 -10.85 -2.94
C GLU A 54 26.20 -10.70 -4.02
N ASP A 55 27.42 -11.19 -3.76
CA ASP A 55 28.57 -11.10 -4.67
C ASP A 55 28.36 -11.89 -5.99
N ASP A 56 27.24 -12.60 -6.16
CA ASP A 56 27.00 -13.59 -7.23
C ASP A 56 25.65 -13.44 -7.99
N GLY A 57 24.93 -12.33 -7.78
CA GLY A 57 23.62 -12.11 -8.40
C GLY A 57 23.70 -11.43 -9.78
N ILE A 58 23.33 -12.12 -10.86
CA ILE A 58 23.16 -11.52 -12.19
C ILE A 58 21.91 -10.60 -12.17
N GLY A 59 22.11 -9.31 -11.92
CA GLY A 59 21.06 -8.30 -11.96
C GLY A 59 21.61 -6.95 -12.44
N GLU A 60 20.90 -6.29 -13.37
CA GLU A 60 21.34 -5.01 -13.95
C GLU A 60 21.35 -3.85 -12.94
N VAL A 61 20.68 -4.00 -11.78
CA VAL A 61 20.55 -2.98 -10.75
C VAL A 61 20.73 -3.60 -9.36
N SER A 62 21.49 -2.95 -8.48
CA SER A 62 21.64 -3.36 -7.08
C SER A 62 20.28 -3.45 -6.37
N SER A 63 20.10 -4.41 -5.46
CA SER A 63 18.87 -4.58 -4.67
C SER A 63 18.48 -3.30 -3.92
N PHE A 64 19.46 -2.50 -3.49
CA PHE A 64 19.23 -1.18 -2.91
C PHE A 64 18.71 -0.17 -3.94
N GLY A 65 19.27 -0.18 -5.15
CA GLY A 65 18.82 0.68 -6.26
C GLY A 65 17.37 0.39 -6.66
N ALA A 66 16.99 -0.89 -6.79
CA ALA A 66 15.62 -1.30 -7.09
C ALA A 66 14.63 -0.87 -6.00
N LEU A 67 15.00 -0.99 -4.72
CA LEU A 67 14.21 -0.49 -3.60
C LEU A 67 14.00 1.03 -3.69
N CYS A 68 15.08 1.79 -3.91
CA CYS A 68 14.99 3.25 -4.04
C CYS A 68 14.11 3.67 -5.22
N THR A 69 14.16 2.96 -6.34
CA THR A 69 13.26 3.21 -7.48
C THR A 69 11.80 2.94 -7.12
N ALA A 70 11.50 1.82 -6.44
CA ALA A 70 10.14 1.51 -6.02
C ALA A 70 9.60 2.50 -4.97
N LEU A 71 10.44 2.91 -4.02
CA LEU A 71 10.10 3.95 -3.04
C LEU A 71 9.88 5.30 -3.70
N ALA A 72 10.74 5.69 -4.64
CA ALA A 72 10.57 6.94 -5.39
C ALA A 72 9.27 6.95 -6.22
N ALA A 73 8.87 5.80 -6.78
CA ALA A 73 7.63 5.67 -7.52
C ALA A 73 6.37 5.76 -6.63
N THR A 74 6.51 5.43 -5.34
CA THR A 74 5.37 5.40 -4.41
C THR A 74 5.32 6.61 -3.48
N ILE A 75 6.44 7.27 -3.20
CA ILE A 75 6.52 8.47 -2.36
C ILE A 75 6.35 9.71 -3.23
N GLY A 76 5.30 10.49 -2.98
CA GLY A 76 5.09 11.76 -3.68
C GLY A 76 4.12 12.69 -2.96
N THR A 77 3.89 13.86 -3.55
CA THR A 77 2.97 14.90 -3.01
C THR A 77 1.58 14.34 -2.75
N GLY A 78 1.12 13.39 -3.57
CA GLY A 78 -0.16 12.71 -3.41
C GLY A 78 -0.33 11.99 -2.08
N ASN A 79 0.73 11.36 -1.56
CA ASN A 79 0.65 10.70 -0.25
C ASN A 79 0.58 11.72 0.89
N ILE A 80 1.31 12.83 0.79
CA ILE A 80 1.32 13.89 1.82
C ILE A 80 -0.07 14.54 1.90
N VAL A 81 -0.60 14.98 0.75
CA VAL A 81 -1.93 15.60 0.68
C VAL A 81 -3.02 14.59 1.02
N GLY A 82 -2.90 13.34 0.55
CA GLY A 82 -3.84 12.26 0.84
C GLY A 82 -3.95 11.96 2.34
N VAL A 83 -2.81 11.89 3.04
CA VAL A 83 -2.79 11.71 4.50
C VAL A 83 -3.40 12.92 5.20
N ALA A 84 -3.06 14.14 4.79
CA ALA A 84 -3.64 15.36 5.37
C ALA A 84 -5.17 15.39 5.20
N THR A 85 -5.68 15.12 4.00
CA THR A 85 -7.12 15.09 3.73
C THR A 85 -7.82 13.97 4.50
N ALA A 86 -7.23 12.78 4.59
CA ALA A 86 -7.82 11.67 5.33
C ALA A 86 -7.90 11.96 6.83
N VAL A 87 -6.90 12.61 7.41
CA VAL A 87 -6.92 13.02 8.83
C VAL A 87 -7.92 14.16 9.05
N MET A 88 -8.00 15.13 8.14
CA MET A 88 -8.98 16.22 8.24
C MET A 88 -10.42 15.72 8.12
N ALA A 89 -10.69 14.79 7.20
CA ALA A 89 -12.03 14.27 6.94
C ALA A 89 -12.45 13.14 7.90
N GLY A 90 -11.54 12.22 8.23
CA GLY A 90 -11.80 11.03 9.03
C GLY A 90 -11.32 11.11 10.49
N GLY A 91 -10.66 12.20 10.88
CA GLY A 91 -10.09 12.39 12.20
C GLY A 91 -8.77 11.63 12.42
N PRO A 92 -8.20 11.71 13.64
CA PRO A 92 -6.88 11.11 13.94
C PRO A 92 -6.86 9.57 13.82
N GLY A 93 -8.04 8.93 13.89
CA GLY A 93 -8.17 7.47 13.71
C GLY A 93 -7.79 6.98 12.31
N ALA A 94 -7.75 7.85 11.30
CA ALA A 94 -7.32 7.49 9.95
C ALA A 94 -5.88 6.95 9.91
N ILE A 95 -4.99 7.48 10.76
CA ILE A 95 -3.59 7.06 10.82
C ILE A 95 -3.47 5.60 11.28
N PHE A 96 -4.29 5.19 12.25
CA PHE A 96 -4.33 3.80 12.72
C PHE A 96 -4.69 2.85 11.58
N TRP A 97 -5.73 3.20 10.80
CA TRP A 97 -6.17 2.38 9.67
C TRP A 97 -5.15 2.33 8.52
N MET A 98 -4.42 3.42 8.27
CA MET A 98 -3.33 3.43 7.28
C MET A 98 -2.19 2.49 7.65
N VAL A 99 -1.76 2.52 8.92
CA VAL A 99 -0.71 1.62 9.41
C VAL A 99 -1.20 0.16 9.36
N LEU A 100 -2.44 -0.09 9.77
CA LEU A 100 -3.02 -1.43 9.70
C LEU A 100 -3.08 -1.96 8.26
N ALA A 101 -3.53 -1.14 7.30
CA ALA A 101 -3.57 -1.50 5.89
C ALA A 101 -2.17 -1.77 5.33
N ALA A 102 -1.18 -0.95 5.68
CA ALA A 102 0.23 -1.16 5.30
C ALA A 102 0.86 -2.40 5.95
N CYS A 103 0.32 -2.88 7.07
CA CYS A 103 0.73 -4.12 7.73
C CYS A 103 0.06 -5.38 7.16
N LEU A 104 -1.00 -5.21 6.36
CA LEU A 104 -1.77 -6.32 5.77
C LEU A 104 -1.48 -6.50 4.28
N GLY A 105 -1.16 -5.42 3.56
CA GLY A 105 -0.69 -5.43 2.18
C GLY A 105 0.81 -5.69 2.08
#